data_AF-A0A1I5UW98-F1
#
_entry.id   AF-A0A1I5UW98-F1
#
_cell.length_a   1.000
_cell.length_b   1.000
_cell.length_c   1.000
_cell.angle_alpha   90.00
_cell.angle_beta   90.00
_cell.angle_gamma   90.00
#
_symmetry.space_group_name_H-M   'P 1'
#
loop_
_entity.id
_entity.type
_entity.pdbx_description
1 polymer ?
#
loop_
_entity_poly.entity_id
_entity_poly.type
_entity_poly.pdbx_seq_one_letter_code
_entity_poly.pdbx_strand_id
1 'polypeptide(L)'
;MNIVPVEEALAHHPSVLSHPDLNVLKADDTLYTVLLLQPEGRIAISERAIGHADVDLAAASIGGFLSIESAMEARPDLVVCPEYSVPWEVLIGIIENGGGPQVGKLWALGCESLPLNALATYRERLGNKAIFIDEGVSISPITTQRYRNPLVYVFRTNDKDGVNHLVLLVQYKTATSGDSHNIEARGMLPGSQVYIFGRTPGELRLMTLICSDVFELTSQQIKTYYDGLLLIHPQLNNNPRHPVYKPYRRSLFEFGGRTELLCLNWAQNINVINSDGSVESEWKNIGGSAWYLAPKELDLSDSKITENHRNGLYYTRHESIKAHALQFHYEPRVFLVEATKVFHHGVVKPKSHLTGPRVLETFHWSSEKAQWISSSASEKPVDGFEALLARVAAGVALDDLEQIYQAGPVAVERVLAISAGEFGPKSNWYDAERVDSMQLCQEEIVRRVTVTQDPEGASFRSNRIGAARALAALRQANHPWPGEVEFLRNGFRLRWSQDYPNRNVVATNGMLATLIYAGQVGDPAILERLDQRVRQTLIGTVPEPDRVLNKDEFREYRKRHYSKAERLCIVCHDGSDIVAYRSPKFSSFTSPAGISPVDIAIPAPRRSIPDVERKL
;
A
#
# COMPACT_ATOMS: atom_id res chain seq x y z
N MET A 1 -0.10 2.82 29.37
CA MET A 1 -1.19 3.59 28.72
C MET A 1 -2.60 3.29 29.28
N ASN A 2 -3.36 4.34 29.63
CA ASN A 2 -4.80 4.32 29.94
C ASN A 2 -5.61 4.89 28.76
N ILE A 3 -6.71 4.24 28.36
CA ILE A 3 -7.58 4.72 27.27
C ILE A 3 -8.77 5.45 27.90
N VAL A 4 -8.90 6.75 27.63
CA VAL A 4 -9.87 7.64 28.27
C VAL A 4 -10.89 8.13 27.21
N PRO A 5 -12.20 7.91 27.42
CA PRO A 5 -13.22 8.51 26.56
C PRO A 5 -13.12 10.04 26.56
N VAL A 6 -13.20 10.66 25.38
CA VAL A 6 -13.13 12.14 25.28
C VAL A 6 -14.23 12.82 26.08
N GLU A 7 -15.41 12.21 26.18
CA GLU A 7 -16.51 12.71 27.02
C GLU A 7 -16.12 12.83 28.49
N GLU A 8 -15.32 11.89 29.01
CA GLU A 8 -14.82 11.94 30.37
C GLU A 8 -13.86 13.12 30.54
N ALA A 9 -12.91 13.32 29.62
CA ALA A 9 -11.98 14.44 29.67
C ALA A 9 -12.71 15.81 29.60
N LEU A 10 -13.75 15.90 28.77
CA LEU A 10 -14.56 17.11 28.59
C LEU A 10 -15.46 17.43 29.80
N ALA A 11 -16.01 16.40 30.45
CA ALA A 11 -16.89 16.55 31.61
C ALA A 11 -16.14 17.07 32.86
N HIS A 12 -14.83 16.80 32.97
CA HIS A 12 -14.00 17.29 34.08
C HIS A 12 -13.63 18.78 33.96
N HIS A 13 -13.86 19.42 32.81
CA HIS A 13 -13.60 20.85 32.66
C HIS A 13 -14.64 21.68 33.44
N PRO A 14 -14.28 22.81 34.09
CA PRO A 14 -15.21 23.62 34.90
C PRO A 14 -16.49 24.06 34.17
N SER A 15 -16.40 24.32 32.86
CA SER A 15 -17.55 24.71 32.04
C SER A 15 -18.46 23.53 31.66
N VAL A 16 -18.06 22.28 31.93
CA VAL A 16 -18.72 21.04 31.50
C VAL A 16 -19.02 21.03 30.00
N LEU A 17 -18.07 20.52 29.23
CA LEU A 17 -18.17 20.53 27.77
C LEU A 17 -18.91 19.28 27.26
N SER A 18 -19.73 19.48 26.24
CA SER A 18 -20.43 18.41 25.54
C SER A 18 -19.46 17.60 24.66
N HIS A 19 -19.77 16.33 24.40
CA HIS A 19 -19.04 15.56 23.38
C HIS A 19 -19.23 16.20 21.99
N PRO A 20 -18.18 16.29 21.17
CA PRO A 20 -18.27 16.86 19.83
C PRO A 20 -19.04 15.93 18.87
N ASP A 21 -19.89 16.49 18.02
CA ASP A 21 -20.56 15.75 16.95
C ASP A 21 -19.69 15.78 15.67
N LEU A 22 -18.76 14.82 15.54
CA LEU A 22 -17.79 14.79 14.46
C LEU A 22 -18.31 14.04 13.23
N ASN A 23 -18.19 14.65 12.04
CA ASN A 23 -18.67 14.05 10.78
C ASN A 23 -17.97 12.73 10.43
N VAL A 24 -16.69 12.59 10.76
CA VAL A 24 -15.94 11.35 10.54
C VAL A 24 -16.48 10.18 11.40
N LEU A 25 -17.21 10.48 12.48
CA LEU A 25 -17.76 9.47 13.40
C LEU A 25 -19.25 9.21 13.22
N LYS A 26 -19.88 9.76 12.18
CA LYS A 26 -21.27 9.46 11.82
C LYS A 26 -21.31 8.16 11.02
N ALA A 27 -21.94 7.11 11.55
CA ALA A 27 -22.04 5.80 10.87
C ALA A 27 -23.15 5.77 9.79
N ASP A 28 -23.23 6.81 8.96
CA ASP A 28 -24.20 6.95 7.87
C ASP A 28 -23.57 6.65 6.49
N ASP A 29 -24.34 6.77 5.41
CA ASP A 29 -23.89 6.56 4.03
C ASP A 29 -23.21 7.78 3.40
N THR A 30 -22.88 8.81 4.19
CA THR A 30 -22.15 9.97 3.68
C THR A 30 -20.65 9.70 3.57
N LEU A 31 -20.01 10.36 2.61
CA LEU A 31 -18.55 10.37 2.53
C LEU A 31 -17.99 11.39 3.54
N TYR A 32 -16.71 11.22 3.88
CA TYR A 32 -15.96 12.25 4.60
C TYR A 32 -14.62 12.49 3.92
N THR A 33 -14.07 13.67 4.16
CA THR A 33 -12.79 14.09 3.57
C THR A 33 -11.70 14.18 4.63
N VAL A 34 -10.48 13.79 4.25
CA VAL A 34 -9.30 13.78 5.09
C VAL A 34 -8.17 14.52 4.39
N LEU A 35 -7.53 15.47 5.08
CA LEU A 35 -6.33 16.15 4.62
C LEU A 35 -5.12 15.61 5.38
N LEU A 36 -4.19 15.00 4.66
CA LEU A 36 -3.02 14.32 5.22
C LEU A 36 -1.74 15.03 4.81
N LEU A 37 -0.87 15.34 5.77
CA LEU A 37 0.46 15.86 5.50
C LEU A 37 1.51 14.75 5.59
N GLN A 38 2.36 14.64 4.57
CA GLN A 38 3.61 13.90 4.63
C GLN A 38 4.76 14.89 4.34
N PRO A 39 5.41 15.46 5.37
CA PRO A 39 6.41 16.51 5.21
C PRO A 39 7.77 15.96 4.81
N GLU A 40 8.64 16.84 4.28
CA GLU A 40 10.04 16.55 4.02
C GLU A 40 10.82 16.37 5.34
N GLY A 41 11.70 15.38 5.41
CA GLY A 41 12.48 15.09 6.60
C GLY A 41 13.77 15.89 6.71
N ARG A 42 13.71 17.15 7.14
CA ARG A 42 14.89 17.90 7.62
C ARG A 42 14.68 18.25 9.08
N ILE A 43 15.18 17.40 9.98
CA ILE A 43 14.85 17.45 11.41
C ILE A 43 16.06 17.77 12.28
N ALA A 44 15.81 18.43 13.39
CA ALA A 44 16.78 18.61 14.46
C ALA A 44 16.40 17.69 15.63
N ILE A 45 17.36 16.89 16.10
CA ILE A 45 17.18 15.98 17.22
C ILE A 45 18.19 16.35 18.31
N SER A 46 17.71 16.55 19.53
CA SER A 46 18.57 16.78 20.70
C SER A 46 17.89 16.28 21.97
N GLU A 47 18.64 16.17 23.07
CA GLU A 47 18.07 15.84 24.40
C GLU A 47 17.04 16.88 24.89
N ARG A 48 16.95 18.06 24.25
CA ARG A 48 16.02 19.14 24.63
C ARG A 48 14.75 19.16 23.81
N ALA A 49 14.81 18.77 22.54
CA ALA A 49 13.69 18.84 21.61
C ALA A 49 13.97 18.03 20.34
N ILE A 50 12.87 17.64 19.70
CA ILE A 50 12.76 17.05 18.36
C ILE A 50 11.76 17.89 17.57
N GLY A 51 12.13 18.26 16.35
CA GLY A 51 11.29 19.05 15.44
C GLY A 51 12.00 19.34 14.12
N HIS A 52 11.51 20.32 13.38
CA HIS A 52 12.14 20.77 12.14
C HIS A 52 13.48 21.45 12.41
N ALA A 53 14.43 21.24 11.51
CA ALA A 53 15.72 21.94 11.55
C ALA A 53 15.61 23.37 11.01
N ASP A 54 14.74 23.59 10.02
CA ASP A 54 14.47 24.89 9.41
C ASP A 54 13.09 25.38 9.88
N VAL A 55 13.10 26.24 10.89
CA VAL A 55 11.89 26.74 11.55
C VAL A 55 11.04 27.59 10.60
N ASP A 56 11.67 28.39 9.74
CA ASP A 56 10.96 29.29 8.82
C ASP A 56 10.30 28.51 7.69
N LEU A 57 11.02 27.55 7.10
CA LEU A 57 10.45 26.66 6.10
C LEU A 57 9.32 25.82 6.69
N ALA A 58 9.49 25.30 7.90
CA ALA A 58 8.44 24.56 8.60
C ALA A 58 7.22 25.45 8.85
N ALA A 59 7.42 26.69 9.30
CA ALA A 59 6.32 27.63 9.52
C ALA A 59 5.54 27.92 8.24
N ALA A 60 6.25 28.19 7.13
CA ALA A 60 5.63 28.40 5.83
C ALA A 60 4.89 27.15 5.32
N SER A 61 5.52 25.98 5.44
CA SER A 61 4.97 24.71 4.95
C SER A 61 3.74 24.24 5.75
N ILE A 62 3.82 24.25 7.07
CA ILE A 62 2.71 23.85 7.93
C ILE A 62 1.60 24.90 7.92
N GLY A 63 1.94 26.19 7.90
CA GLY A 63 0.98 27.28 7.74
C GLY A 63 0.24 27.19 6.40
N GLY A 64 0.96 26.92 5.31
CA GLY A 64 0.38 26.69 3.99
C GLY A 64 -0.53 25.45 3.95
N PHE A 65 -0.14 24.36 4.60
CA PHE A 65 -0.96 23.16 4.71
C PHE A 65 -2.30 23.42 5.42
N LEU A 66 -2.27 24.09 6.58
CA LEU A 66 -3.49 24.45 7.30
C LEU A 66 -4.29 25.54 6.56
N SER A 67 -3.65 26.35 5.72
CA SER A 67 -4.34 27.29 4.84
C SER A 67 -5.11 26.60 3.71
N ILE A 68 -4.66 25.45 3.21
CA ILE A 68 -5.45 24.62 2.27
C ILE A 68 -6.79 24.26 2.91
N GLU A 69 -6.79 23.74 4.14
CA GLU A 69 -8.01 23.41 4.88
C GLU A 69 -8.98 24.59 4.93
N SER A 70 -8.47 25.78 5.25
CA SER A 70 -9.30 26.97 5.47
C SER A 70 -9.80 27.61 4.18
N ALA A 71 -9.09 27.41 3.05
CA ALA A 71 -9.45 27.93 1.74
C ALA A 71 -10.49 27.08 1.00
N MET A 72 -10.68 25.82 1.39
CA MET A 72 -11.67 24.94 0.77
C MET A 72 -13.10 25.30 1.21
N GLU A 73 -14.03 25.36 0.25
CA GLU A 73 -15.45 25.60 0.54
C GLU A 73 -16.02 24.49 1.43
N ALA A 74 -15.83 23.23 1.01
CA ALA A 74 -16.11 22.05 1.81
C ALA A 74 -14.84 21.67 2.59
N ARG A 75 -14.64 22.30 3.75
CA ARG A 75 -13.47 22.04 4.60
C ARG A 75 -13.35 20.55 4.97
N PRO A 76 -12.13 19.97 4.96
CA PRO A 76 -11.87 18.58 5.36
C PRO A 76 -12.48 18.20 6.71
N ASP A 77 -13.12 17.03 6.80
CA ASP A 77 -13.69 16.48 8.04
C ASP A 77 -12.63 16.08 9.07
N LEU A 78 -11.47 15.65 8.59
CA LEU A 78 -10.33 15.25 9.40
C LEU A 78 -9.03 15.82 8.80
N VAL A 79 -8.18 16.42 9.63
CA VAL A 79 -6.82 16.86 9.25
C VAL A 79 -5.82 16.10 10.10
N VAL A 80 -4.80 15.49 9.48
CA VAL A 80 -3.81 14.67 10.21
C VAL A 80 -2.38 15.06 9.82
N CYS A 81 -1.53 15.24 10.82
CA CYS A 81 -0.10 15.44 10.66
C CYS A 81 0.70 14.37 11.43
N PRO A 82 1.90 13.97 10.95
CA PRO A 82 2.73 12.99 11.62
C PRO A 82 3.33 13.54 12.92
N GLU A 83 3.94 12.66 13.70
CA GLU A 83 4.63 12.97 14.96
C GLU A 83 5.72 14.05 14.74
N TYR A 84 5.90 14.96 15.71
CA TYR A 84 6.91 16.04 15.67
C TYR A 84 6.87 16.99 14.47
N SER A 85 5.74 17.11 13.77
CA SER A 85 5.71 17.82 12.48
C SER A 85 5.13 19.23 12.53
N VAL A 86 4.31 19.56 13.54
CA VAL A 86 3.64 20.86 13.65
C VAL A 86 4.33 21.74 14.69
N PRO A 87 4.99 22.85 14.29
CA PRO A 87 5.50 23.82 15.23
C PRO A 87 4.37 24.47 16.04
N TRP A 88 4.57 24.60 17.35
CA TRP A 88 3.57 25.20 18.24
C TRP A 88 3.22 26.63 17.87
N GLU A 89 4.21 27.45 17.49
CA GLU A 89 3.98 28.84 17.09
C GLU A 89 3.05 28.98 15.88
N VAL A 90 3.09 28.03 14.95
CA VAL A 90 2.18 28.01 13.79
C VAL A 90 0.76 27.72 14.25
N LEU A 91 0.56 26.68 15.06
CA LEU A 91 -0.75 26.31 15.57
C LEU A 91 -1.36 27.44 16.41
N ILE A 92 -0.59 27.97 17.35
CA ILE A 92 -1.04 29.04 18.24
C ILE A 92 -1.31 30.32 17.45
N GLY A 93 -0.45 30.69 16.50
CA GLY A 93 -0.66 31.86 15.64
C GLY A 93 -1.92 31.75 14.78
N ILE A 94 -2.24 30.57 14.25
CA ILE A 94 -3.49 30.35 13.49
C ILE A 94 -4.71 30.55 14.39
N ILE A 95 -4.72 29.97 15.59
CA ILE A 95 -5.84 30.09 16.53
C ILE A 95 -5.98 31.53 17.05
N GLU A 96 -4.86 32.19 17.33
CA GLU A 96 -4.84 33.58 17.78
C GLU A 96 -5.49 34.52 16.76
N ASN A 97 -5.36 34.20 15.46
CA ASN A 97 -5.98 34.90 14.34
C ASN A 97 -7.40 34.40 14.00
N GLY A 98 -8.02 33.60 14.87
CA GLY A 98 -9.40 33.13 14.71
C GLY A 98 -9.56 31.92 13.78
N GLY A 99 -8.45 31.28 13.39
CA GLY A 99 -8.45 30.02 12.65
C GLY A 99 -8.86 28.81 13.49
N GLY A 100 -8.85 27.64 12.86
CA GLY A 100 -9.25 26.37 13.47
C GLY A 100 -10.35 25.66 12.68
N PRO A 101 -10.64 24.40 13.04
CA PRO A 101 -11.67 23.61 12.39
C PRO A 101 -13.07 24.20 12.64
N GLN A 102 -13.97 23.98 11.68
CA GLN A 102 -15.39 24.26 11.85
C GLN A 102 -16.07 23.21 12.74
N VAL A 103 -17.32 23.48 13.15
CA VAL A 103 -18.14 22.52 13.90
C VAL A 103 -18.27 21.22 13.10
N GLY A 104 -18.08 20.10 13.79
CA GLY A 104 -18.12 18.75 13.21
C GLY A 104 -16.86 18.29 12.47
N LYS A 105 -15.81 19.12 12.46
CA LYS A 105 -14.50 18.81 11.89
C LYS A 105 -13.47 18.57 13.00
N LEU A 106 -12.42 17.82 12.71
CA LEU A 106 -11.35 17.49 13.66
C LEU A 106 -9.97 17.69 13.05
N TRP A 107 -9.06 18.35 13.77
CA TRP A 107 -7.63 18.27 13.48
C TRP A 107 -6.97 17.33 14.49
N ALA A 108 -6.06 16.46 14.05
CA ALA A 108 -5.23 15.57 14.86
C ALA A 108 -3.76 15.81 14.47
N LEU A 109 -3.10 16.72 15.19
CA LEU A 109 -1.81 17.28 14.79
C LEU A 109 -0.70 16.72 15.67
N GLY A 110 0.23 15.94 15.09
CA GLY A 110 1.48 15.60 15.78
C GLY A 110 2.40 16.81 15.86
N CYS A 111 2.52 17.40 17.04
CA CYS A 111 3.26 18.62 17.27
C CYS A 111 4.73 18.34 17.62
N GLU A 112 5.60 19.32 17.38
CA GLU A 112 6.98 19.32 17.85
C GLU A 112 7.08 19.17 19.38
N SER A 113 8.26 18.77 19.86
CA SER A 113 8.54 18.64 21.29
C SER A 113 8.09 19.89 22.07
N LEU A 114 7.34 19.66 23.14
CA LEU A 114 6.85 20.71 24.03
C LEU A 114 7.69 20.76 25.30
N PRO A 115 8.44 21.84 25.58
CA PRO A 115 9.11 22.01 26.85
C PRO A 115 8.13 21.92 28.03
N LEU A 116 8.53 21.31 29.15
CA LEU A 116 7.61 20.90 30.24
C LEU A 116 6.72 22.03 30.80
N ASN A 117 7.15 23.29 30.73
CA ASN A 117 6.42 24.44 31.26
C ASN A 117 5.79 25.33 30.18
N ALA A 118 5.97 25.01 28.89
CA ALA A 118 5.56 25.89 27.79
C ALA A 118 4.04 25.93 27.56
N LEU A 119 3.30 24.87 27.93
CA LEU A 119 1.85 24.83 27.70
C LEU A 119 1.10 25.94 28.43
N ALA A 120 1.57 26.32 29.64
CA ALA A 120 0.98 27.39 30.42
C ALA A 120 1.05 28.73 29.68
N THR A 121 2.18 29.01 29.01
CA THR A 121 2.38 30.22 28.21
C THR A 121 1.42 30.27 27.01
N TYR A 122 1.21 29.15 26.31
CA TYR A 122 0.24 29.10 25.22
C TYR A 122 -1.20 29.23 25.70
N ARG A 123 -1.52 28.65 26.86
CA ARG A 123 -2.83 28.81 27.51
C ARG A 123 -3.11 30.28 27.86
N GLU A 124 -2.12 30.97 28.42
CA GLU A 124 -2.21 32.40 28.73
C GLU A 124 -2.36 33.25 27.46
N ARG A 125 -1.55 32.99 26.43
CA ARG A 125 -1.58 33.73 25.15
C ARG A 125 -2.93 33.63 24.45
N LEU A 126 -3.53 32.44 24.41
CA LEU A 126 -4.84 32.26 23.78
C LEU A 126 -6.01 32.71 24.67
N GLY A 127 -5.85 32.71 25.99
CA GLY A 127 -6.86 33.18 26.93
C GLY A 127 -8.21 32.49 26.71
N ASN A 128 -9.26 33.27 26.46
CA ASN A 128 -10.61 32.76 26.20
C ASN A 128 -10.86 32.33 24.75
N LYS A 129 -9.88 32.47 23.84
CA LYS A 129 -10.05 32.06 22.43
C LYS A 129 -10.10 30.55 22.27
N ALA A 130 -9.51 29.80 23.20
CA ALA A 130 -9.53 28.35 23.18
C ALA A 130 -9.37 27.73 24.59
N ILE A 131 -9.93 26.55 24.78
CA ILE A 131 -9.83 25.76 26.00
C ILE A 131 -8.77 24.68 25.82
N PHE A 132 -7.80 24.62 26.75
CA PHE A 132 -6.81 23.54 26.79
C PHE A 132 -7.22 22.46 27.78
N ILE A 133 -7.19 21.21 27.33
CA ILE A 133 -7.39 20.02 28.15
C ILE A 133 -6.18 19.11 27.97
N ASP A 134 -5.57 18.69 29.07
CA ASP A 134 -4.46 17.76 29.09
C ASP A 134 -4.46 16.98 30.42
N GLU A 135 -3.68 15.90 30.49
CA GLU A 135 -3.60 15.04 31.68
C GLU A 135 -2.86 15.66 32.89
N GLY A 136 -2.39 16.91 32.78
CA GLY A 136 -1.63 17.61 33.80
C GLY A 136 -0.21 17.07 34.00
N VAL A 137 0.58 17.75 34.84
CA VAL A 137 1.95 17.32 35.16
C VAL A 137 1.91 16.34 36.32
N SER A 138 2.33 15.09 36.09
CA SER A 138 2.58 14.15 37.18
C SER A 138 3.68 14.70 38.11
N ILE A 139 3.46 14.62 39.43
CA ILE A 139 4.35 15.14 40.49
C ILE A 139 5.59 14.22 40.66
N SER A 140 5.80 13.23 39.79
CA SER A 140 7.01 12.41 39.82
C SER A 140 8.27 13.29 39.70
N PRO A 141 9.33 13.00 40.47
CA PRO A 141 10.54 13.81 40.44
C PRO A 141 11.14 13.79 39.03
N ILE A 142 11.04 14.92 38.33
CA ILE A 142 11.67 15.16 37.04
C ILE A 142 13.18 15.18 37.29
N THR A 143 13.90 14.18 36.78
CA THR A 143 15.37 14.12 36.96
C THR A 143 16.07 14.54 35.67
N THR A 144 15.78 13.89 34.55
CA THR A 144 16.47 14.11 33.26
C THR A 144 15.56 14.63 32.15
N GLN A 145 14.24 14.52 32.29
CA GLN A 145 13.28 14.90 31.26
C GLN A 145 13.25 16.42 31.06
N ARG A 146 13.01 16.85 29.82
CA ARG A 146 13.08 18.24 29.35
C ARG A 146 11.86 18.65 28.51
N TYR A 147 11.20 17.69 27.86
CA TYR A 147 10.06 17.95 26.98
C TYR A 147 9.03 16.83 27.03
N ARG A 148 7.87 17.06 26.41
CA ARG A 148 6.85 16.07 26.08
C ARG A 148 6.69 15.96 24.56
N ASN A 149 6.18 14.85 24.07
CA ASN A 149 5.80 14.65 22.67
C ASN A 149 4.27 14.68 22.55
N PRO A 150 3.68 15.77 22.04
CA PRO A 150 2.25 15.95 22.01
C PRO A 150 1.62 15.67 20.65
N LEU A 151 0.44 15.07 20.68
CA LEU A 151 -0.57 15.21 19.64
C LEU A 151 -1.69 16.13 20.15
N VAL A 152 -2.07 17.11 19.35
CA VAL A 152 -3.16 18.04 19.69
C VAL A 152 -4.37 17.74 18.82
N TYR A 153 -5.47 17.36 19.46
CA TYR A 153 -6.77 17.38 18.82
C TYR A 153 -7.36 18.79 18.91
N VAL A 154 -7.73 19.37 17.76
CA VAL A 154 -8.42 20.67 17.70
C VAL A 154 -9.84 20.44 17.18
N PHE A 155 -10.85 20.89 17.92
CA PHE A 155 -12.25 20.75 17.52
C PHE A 155 -13.14 21.78 18.22
N ARG A 156 -14.37 21.92 17.75
CA ARG A 156 -15.39 22.77 18.39
C ARG A 156 -16.44 21.93 19.08
N THR A 157 -16.84 22.36 20.28
CA THR A 157 -17.97 21.78 21.02
C THR A 157 -18.72 22.86 21.79
N ASN A 158 -19.85 22.51 22.40
CA ASN A 158 -20.64 23.43 23.21
C ASN A 158 -20.50 23.09 24.70
N ASP A 159 -20.56 24.10 25.56
CA ASP A 159 -20.80 23.88 26.98
C ASP A 159 -22.28 23.57 27.27
N LYS A 160 -22.60 23.35 28.54
CA LYS A 160 -23.98 23.10 29.01
C LYS A 160 -24.97 24.23 28.69
N ASP A 161 -24.49 25.46 28.50
CA ASP A 161 -25.30 26.65 28.21
C ASP A 161 -25.44 26.87 26.69
N GLY A 162 -24.85 25.99 25.87
CA GLY A 162 -24.91 26.04 24.41
C GLY A 162 -23.87 26.97 23.78
N VAL A 163 -22.91 27.51 24.55
CA VAL A 163 -21.86 28.38 24.02
C VAL A 163 -20.81 27.55 23.31
N ASN A 164 -20.47 27.94 22.07
CA ASN A 164 -19.46 27.25 21.29
C ASN A 164 -18.04 27.60 21.73
N HIS A 165 -17.22 26.57 21.96
CA HIS A 165 -15.82 26.68 22.37
C HIS A 165 -14.92 25.94 21.38
N LEU A 166 -13.75 26.52 21.11
CA LEU A 166 -12.64 25.82 20.48
C LEU A 166 -11.84 25.10 21.56
N VAL A 167 -11.61 23.79 21.38
CA VAL A 167 -10.92 22.95 22.35
C VAL A 167 -9.63 22.41 21.73
N LEU A 168 -8.53 22.49 22.50
CA LEU A 168 -7.25 21.85 22.24
C LEU A 168 -7.08 20.75 23.29
N LEU A 169 -7.36 19.51 22.89
CA LEU A 169 -7.13 18.33 23.72
C LEU A 169 -5.75 17.76 23.41
N VAL A 170 -4.83 17.87 24.37
CA VAL A 170 -3.42 17.47 24.23
C VAL A 170 -3.22 16.07 24.77
N GLN A 171 -2.90 15.14 23.88
CA GLN A 171 -2.45 13.79 24.20
C GLN A 171 -0.93 13.76 24.19
N TYR A 172 -0.29 13.15 25.18
CA TYR A 172 1.16 12.96 25.18
C TYR A 172 1.50 11.50 24.89
N LYS A 173 2.56 11.28 24.10
CA LYS A 173 3.10 9.97 23.79
C LYS A 173 3.42 9.19 25.07
N THR A 174 2.93 7.97 25.19
CA THR A 174 3.00 7.15 26.41
C THR A 174 4.21 6.22 26.45
N ALA A 175 4.77 5.85 25.30
CA ALA A 175 5.98 5.05 25.23
C ALA A 175 7.09 5.76 24.46
N THR A 176 8.33 5.74 24.96
CA THR A 176 9.50 6.27 24.25
C THR A 176 9.95 5.32 23.12
N SER A 177 10.40 5.91 22.02
CA SER A 177 11.10 5.20 20.95
C SER A 177 12.56 4.96 21.36
N GLY A 178 13.12 3.83 20.92
CA GLY A 178 14.57 3.60 21.00
C GLY A 178 15.28 4.26 19.82
N ASP A 179 16.31 5.06 20.10
CA ASP A 179 17.21 5.64 19.11
C ASP A 179 18.68 5.44 19.55
N SER A 180 19.65 5.67 18.65
CA SER A 180 21.08 5.38 18.89
C SER A 180 21.68 6.13 20.08
N HIS A 181 21.05 7.22 20.53
CA HIS A 181 21.48 8.03 21.67
C HIS A 181 20.48 8.03 22.84
N ASN A 182 19.40 7.25 22.73
CA ASN A 182 18.29 7.20 23.68
C ASN A 182 17.71 8.60 23.97
N ILE A 183 17.61 9.45 22.94
CA ILE A 183 17.14 10.84 23.04
C ILE A 183 15.76 10.91 23.69
N GLU A 184 14.77 10.16 23.20
CA GLU A 184 13.44 10.17 23.82
C GLU A 184 13.48 9.57 25.22
N ALA A 185 14.14 8.42 25.40
CA ALA A 185 14.22 7.76 26.71
C ALA A 185 14.91 8.62 27.80
N ARG A 186 15.81 9.54 27.42
CA ARG A 186 16.49 10.46 28.35
C ARG A 186 15.73 11.76 28.55
N GLY A 187 15.20 12.33 27.47
CA GLY A 187 14.68 13.70 27.42
C GLY A 187 13.16 13.83 27.47
N MET A 188 12.41 12.83 27.02
CA MET A 188 10.94 12.89 26.96
C MET A 188 10.32 12.45 28.29
N LEU A 189 9.36 13.24 28.80
CA LEU A 189 8.45 12.82 29.85
C LEU A 189 7.22 12.14 29.20
N PRO A 190 7.03 10.83 29.39
CA PRO A 190 5.90 10.12 28.79
C PRO A 190 4.57 10.56 29.39
N GLY A 191 3.53 10.49 28.58
CA GLY A 191 2.16 10.60 29.03
C GLY A 191 1.60 9.30 29.58
N SER A 192 0.36 9.37 30.06
CA SER A 192 -0.37 8.22 30.61
C SER A 192 -1.70 7.96 29.92
N GLN A 193 -2.27 8.96 29.24
CA GLN A 193 -3.60 8.90 28.64
C GLN A 193 -3.55 8.86 27.10
N VAL A 194 -4.40 8.02 26.53
CA VAL A 194 -4.77 8.05 25.11
C VAL A 194 -6.27 8.28 25.02
N TYR A 195 -6.67 9.28 24.25
CA TYR A 195 -8.08 9.65 24.13
C TYR A 195 -8.78 8.87 23.01
N ILE A 196 -10.01 8.45 23.27
CA ILE A 196 -10.88 7.80 22.29
C ILE A 196 -12.18 8.60 22.11
N PHE A 197 -12.47 8.98 20.87
CA PHE A 197 -13.74 9.61 20.48
C PHE A 197 -14.79 8.54 20.16
N GLY A 198 -16.08 8.87 20.35
CA GLY A 198 -17.23 7.97 20.17
C GLY A 198 -17.79 7.47 21.51
N ARG A 199 -19.11 7.28 21.62
CA ARG A 199 -19.80 7.15 22.93
C ARG A 199 -20.26 5.74 23.25
N THR A 200 -20.49 4.85 22.27
CA THR A 200 -21.09 3.53 22.54
C THR A 200 -20.63 2.40 21.61
N PRO A 201 -20.80 1.11 22.00
CA PRO A 201 -20.77 -0.01 21.06
C PRO A 201 -21.85 0.18 19.99
N GLY A 202 -21.46 0.18 18.71
CA GLY A 202 -22.36 0.45 17.57
C GLY A 202 -22.16 1.81 16.91
N GLU A 203 -21.34 2.68 17.50
CA GLU A 203 -20.84 3.92 16.89
C GLU A 203 -19.41 3.77 16.36
N LEU A 204 -19.01 4.69 15.49
CA LEU A 204 -17.63 4.81 15.04
C LEU A 204 -16.77 5.40 16.15
N ARG A 205 -15.54 4.92 16.23
CA ARG A 205 -14.56 5.33 17.23
C ARG A 205 -13.31 5.82 16.54
N LEU A 206 -12.67 6.85 17.11
CA LEU A 206 -11.36 7.32 16.65
C LEU A 206 -10.39 7.37 17.82
N MET A 207 -9.21 6.80 17.59
CA MET A 207 -8.09 6.78 18.52
C MET A 207 -6.83 7.13 17.76
N THR A 208 -5.87 7.78 18.42
CA THR A 208 -4.54 8.00 17.87
C THR A 208 -3.47 7.43 18.78
N LEU A 209 -2.52 6.69 18.22
CA LEU A 209 -1.34 6.16 18.92
C LEU A 209 -0.09 6.75 18.28
N ILE A 210 0.71 7.49 19.05
CA ILE A 210 1.89 8.19 18.54
C ILE A 210 3.06 7.21 18.47
N CYS A 211 3.45 6.82 17.26
CA CYS A 211 4.64 6.01 16.97
C CYS A 211 4.81 4.78 17.90
N SER A 212 5.70 4.84 18.89
CA SER A 212 5.94 3.75 19.84
C SER A 212 4.84 3.50 20.87
N ASP A 213 3.78 4.32 20.94
CA ASP A 213 2.59 4.04 21.77
C ASP A 213 2.00 2.65 21.48
N VAL A 214 2.14 2.17 20.24
CA VAL A 214 1.67 0.84 19.84
C VAL A 214 2.31 -0.30 20.62
N PHE A 215 3.46 -0.07 21.27
CA PHE A 215 4.13 -1.08 22.12
C PHE A 215 3.42 -1.27 23.46
N GLU A 216 2.71 -0.25 23.95
CA GLU A 216 1.92 -0.34 25.17
C GLU A 216 0.48 -0.81 24.93
N LEU A 217 0.07 -0.91 23.66
CA LEU A 217 -1.27 -1.35 23.30
C LEU A 217 -1.43 -2.85 23.55
N THR A 218 -2.15 -3.20 24.61
CA THR A 218 -2.36 -4.60 25.02
C THR A 218 -3.42 -5.30 24.17
N SER A 219 -3.32 -6.64 24.04
CA SER A 219 -4.35 -7.43 23.36
C SER A 219 -5.75 -7.27 23.97
N GLN A 220 -5.84 -7.04 25.29
CA GLN A 220 -7.11 -6.80 25.96
C GLN A 220 -7.73 -5.46 25.54
N GLN A 221 -6.92 -4.40 25.44
CA GLN A 221 -7.39 -3.10 24.92
C GLN A 221 -7.83 -3.22 23.46
N ILE A 222 -7.05 -3.91 22.62
CA ILE A 222 -7.45 -4.17 21.22
C ILE A 222 -8.80 -4.87 21.18
N LYS A 223 -8.98 -5.95 21.94
CA LYS A 223 -10.24 -6.70 22.01
C LYS A 223 -11.43 -5.83 22.45
N THR A 224 -11.20 -4.84 23.31
CA THR A 224 -12.24 -3.89 23.73
C THR A 224 -12.59 -2.87 22.65
N TYR A 225 -11.58 -2.40 21.90
CA TYR A 225 -11.73 -1.20 21.06
C TYR A 225 -11.73 -1.44 19.55
N TYR A 226 -11.38 -2.63 19.05
CA TYR A 226 -11.19 -2.87 17.61
C TYR A 226 -12.42 -2.59 16.73
N ASP A 227 -13.64 -2.95 17.15
CA ASP A 227 -14.79 -2.89 16.24
C ASP A 227 -15.30 -1.45 15.98
N GLY A 228 -15.44 -1.04 14.73
CA GLY A 228 -15.83 0.32 14.38
C GLY A 228 -14.74 1.37 14.61
N LEU A 229 -13.47 0.96 14.69
CA LEU A 229 -12.35 1.83 15.00
C LEU A 229 -11.68 2.37 13.73
N LEU A 230 -11.54 3.69 13.66
CA LEU A 230 -10.51 4.37 12.87
C LEU A 230 -9.32 4.66 13.78
N LEU A 231 -8.25 3.88 13.63
CA LEU A 231 -7.00 4.09 14.35
C LEU A 231 -6.06 4.94 13.51
N ILE A 232 -5.63 6.07 14.03
CA ILE A 232 -4.59 6.90 13.43
C ILE A 232 -3.27 6.59 14.13
N HIS A 233 -2.21 6.43 13.35
CA HIS A 233 -0.87 6.17 13.85
C HIS A 233 0.12 7.12 13.18
N PRO A 234 0.27 8.35 13.73
CA PRO A 234 1.28 9.30 13.28
C PRO A 234 2.67 8.85 13.75
N GLN A 235 3.67 9.03 12.89
CA GLN A 235 5.01 8.47 13.12
C GLN A 235 6.10 9.44 12.66
N LEU A 236 7.23 9.45 13.36
CA LEU A 236 8.56 9.76 12.85
C LEU A 236 9.39 8.49 13.02
N ASN A 237 9.39 7.64 12.00
CA ASN A 237 9.96 6.30 12.10
C ASN A 237 10.86 5.98 10.89
N ASN A 238 12.13 5.71 11.15
CA ASN A 238 13.12 5.34 10.13
C ASN A 238 12.96 3.89 9.64
N ASN A 239 12.21 3.05 10.36
CA ASN A 239 11.96 1.67 10.00
C ASN A 239 10.49 1.28 10.33
N PRO A 240 9.51 1.79 9.57
CA PRO A 240 8.08 1.53 9.81
C PRO A 240 7.68 0.04 9.70
N ARG A 241 8.56 -0.77 9.11
CA ARG A 241 8.41 -2.23 8.93
C ARG A 241 9.20 -3.05 9.95
N HIS A 242 9.81 -2.42 10.95
CA HIS A 242 10.55 -3.16 11.97
C HIS A 242 9.64 -4.22 12.61
N PRO A 243 10.12 -5.45 12.86
CA PRO A 243 9.30 -6.55 13.39
C PRO A 243 8.52 -6.24 14.66
N VAL A 244 8.94 -5.25 15.46
CA VAL A 244 8.23 -4.82 16.68
C VAL A 244 7.00 -3.94 16.42
N TYR A 245 6.93 -3.27 15.26
CA TYR A 245 5.77 -2.46 14.86
C TYR A 245 4.70 -3.28 14.14
N LYS A 246 4.97 -4.53 13.74
CA LYS A 246 4.00 -5.37 13.01
C LYS A 246 2.93 -6.05 13.89
N PRO A 247 3.23 -6.51 15.13
CA PRO A 247 2.30 -7.30 15.92
C PRO A 247 0.96 -6.62 16.18
N TYR A 248 0.94 -5.32 16.50
CA TYR A 248 -0.32 -4.64 16.78
C TYR A 248 -1.24 -4.59 15.54
N ARG A 249 -0.69 -4.42 14.33
CA ARG A 249 -1.47 -4.50 13.07
C ARG A 249 -2.10 -5.87 12.93
N ARG A 250 -1.32 -6.93 13.13
CA ARG A 250 -1.85 -8.30 13.11
C ARG A 250 -2.98 -8.47 14.13
N SER A 251 -2.76 -8.06 15.38
CA SER A 251 -3.76 -8.17 16.44
C SER A 251 -5.03 -7.37 16.13
N LEU A 252 -4.93 -6.18 15.53
CA LEU A 252 -6.08 -5.36 15.15
C LEU A 252 -6.97 -6.03 14.09
N PHE A 253 -6.36 -6.69 13.10
CA PHE A 253 -7.06 -7.32 11.97
C PHE A 253 -7.33 -8.83 12.17
N GLU A 254 -6.78 -9.44 13.22
CA GLU A 254 -7.08 -10.83 13.61
C GLU A 254 -8.53 -10.97 14.11
N PHE A 255 -9.06 -9.92 14.74
CA PHE A 255 -10.46 -9.88 15.12
C PHE A 255 -11.32 -9.50 13.90
N GLY A 256 -12.45 -10.21 13.69
CA GLY A 256 -13.37 -9.99 12.56
C GLY A 256 -14.20 -8.71 12.62
N GLY A 257 -13.64 -7.63 13.15
CA GLY A 257 -14.30 -6.34 13.38
C GLY A 257 -14.15 -5.39 12.21
N ARG A 258 -14.74 -4.23 12.39
CA ARG A 258 -14.78 -3.16 11.40
C ARG A 258 -13.69 -2.15 11.75
N THR A 259 -12.44 -2.46 11.42
CA THR A 259 -11.28 -1.63 11.74
C THR A 259 -10.67 -1.04 10.49
N GLU A 260 -10.28 0.23 10.56
CA GLU A 260 -9.36 0.88 9.64
C GLU A 260 -8.16 1.43 10.42
N LEU A 261 -6.98 1.37 9.81
CA LEU A 261 -5.74 1.90 10.37
C LEU A 261 -5.07 2.83 9.35
N LEU A 262 -4.89 4.08 9.73
CA LEU A 262 -4.11 5.07 8.98
C LEU A 262 -2.74 5.25 9.63
N CYS A 263 -1.70 4.65 9.04
CA CYS A 263 -0.32 4.98 9.38
C CYS A 263 0.10 6.21 8.56
N LEU A 264 0.54 7.27 9.24
CA LEU A 264 1.03 8.49 8.60
C LEU A 264 2.43 8.82 9.14
N ASN A 265 3.44 8.63 8.30
CA ASN A 265 4.83 8.91 8.63
C ASN A 265 5.30 10.18 7.90
N TRP A 266 6.50 10.63 8.21
CA TRP A 266 7.25 11.57 7.36
C TRP A 266 7.60 10.94 6.01
N ALA A 267 8.00 11.77 5.05
CA ALA A 267 8.50 11.30 3.76
C ALA A 267 9.80 10.46 3.90
N GLN A 268 10.18 9.79 2.81
CA GLN A 268 11.44 9.05 2.72
C GLN A 268 12.67 9.95 2.86
N ASN A 269 13.82 9.31 3.14
CA ASN A 269 15.15 9.93 3.16
C ASN A 269 15.26 11.12 4.13
N ILE A 270 14.92 10.89 5.39
CA ILE A 270 15.05 11.89 6.45
C ILE A 270 16.54 12.19 6.71
N ASN A 271 16.84 13.48 6.85
CA ASN A 271 18.12 14.05 7.22
C ASN A 271 18.03 14.64 8.63
N VAL A 272 18.90 14.19 9.53
CA VAL A 272 19.12 14.81 10.83
C VAL A 272 20.18 15.89 10.67
N ILE A 273 19.86 17.11 11.11
CA ILE A 273 20.68 18.30 10.93
C ILE A 273 21.24 18.75 12.28
N ASN A 274 22.56 19.00 12.30
CA ASN A 274 23.27 19.57 13.44
C ASN A 274 22.91 21.05 13.67
N SER A 275 23.25 21.58 14.84
CA SER A 275 23.04 23.00 15.17
C SER A 275 23.82 23.98 14.27
N ASP A 276 24.88 23.53 13.61
CA ASP A 276 25.66 24.31 12.63
C ASP A 276 25.10 24.22 11.20
N GLY A 277 23.99 23.50 10.99
CA GLY A 277 23.35 23.30 9.69
C GLY A 277 23.91 22.15 8.85
N SER A 278 24.95 21.45 9.33
CA SER A 278 25.49 20.27 8.65
C SER A 278 24.58 19.04 8.81
N VAL A 279 24.60 18.12 7.84
CA VAL A 279 23.88 16.84 7.95
C VAL A 279 24.64 15.90 8.88
N GLU A 280 24.03 15.54 10.00
CA GLU A 280 24.57 14.59 10.98
C GLU A 280 24.39 13.15 10.49
N SER A 281 23.18 12.81 10.05
CA SER A 281 22.85 11.46 9.55
C SER A 281 21.74 11.47 8.51
N GLU A 282 21.83 10.53 7.58
CA GLU A 282 20.80 10.26 6.56
C GLU A 282 20.17 8.89 6.84
N TRP A 283 18.86 8.84 7.06
CA TRP A 283 18.20 7.59 7.45
C TRP A 283 17.99 6.62 6.29
N LYS A 284 18.01 7.11 5.04
CA LYS A 284 17.72 6.32 3.81
C LYS A 284 16.46 5.45 3.95
N ASN A 285 15.49 5.92 4.74
CA ASN A 285 14.27 5.22 5.09
C ASN A 285 13.23 5.36 3.99
N ILE A 286 12.26 4.44 4.00
CA ILE A 286 11.00 4.64 3.26
C ILE A 286 10.04 5.53 4.06
N GLY A 287 9.06 6.14 3.39
CA GLY A 287 7.95 6.83 4.07
C GLY A 287 7.06 5.82 4.81
N GLY A 288 6.51 4.83 4.10
CA GLY A 288 5.75 3.75 4.73
C GLY A 288 4.38 4.15 5.30
N SER A 289 3.88 5.33 4.95
CA SER A 289 2.49 5.74 5.19
C SER A 289 1.52 4.83 4.43
N ALA A 290 0.46 4.37 5.08
CA ALA A 290 -0.52 3.47 4.47
C ALA A 290 -1.87 3.49 5.19
N TRP A 291 -2.93 3.22 4.43
CA TRP A 291 -4.28 3.00 4.94
C TRP A 291 -4.65 1.53 4.82
N TYR A 292 -4.83 0.86 5.97
CA TYR A 292 -5.23 -0.53 6.07
C TYR A 292 -6.73 -0.64 6.33
N LEU A 293 -7.40 -1.52 5.58
CA LEU A 293 -8.83 -1.76 5.71
C LEU A 293 -9.12 -3.24 5.89
N ALA A 294 -10.09 -3.54 6.76
CA ALA A 294 -10.64 -4.88 6.91
C ALA A 294 -11.26 -5.34 5.58
N PRO A 295 -11.23 -6.66 5.29
CA PRO A 295 -11.76 -7.20 4.03
C PRO A 295 -13.28 -7.08 4.02
N LYS A 296 -13.79 -6.12 3.26
CA LYS A 296 -15.21 -5.88 2.98
C LYS A 296 -15.41 -5.66 1.48
N GLU A 297 -16.64 -5.41 1.05
CA GLU A 297 -17.04 -5.10 -0.33
C GLU A 297 -16.43 -3.77 -0.83
N LEU A 298 -15.09 -3.68 -0.90
CA LEU A 298 -14.35 -2.55 -1.48
C LEU A 298 -14.46 -2.58 -3.00
N ASP A 299 -14.44 -1.39 -3.60
CA ASP A 299 -14.28 -1.26 -5.05
C ASP A 299 -12.81 -1.47 -5.44
N LEU A 300 -12.50 -2.71 -5.84
CA LEU A 300 -11.19 -3.11 -6.36
C LEU A 300 -11.15 -3.16 -7.89
N SER A 301 -12.04 -2.42 -8.56
CA SER A 301 -12.01 -2.31 -10.02
C SER A 301 -10.69 -1.69 -10.50
N ASP A 302 -10.24 -2.12 -11.69
CA ASP A 302 -9.02 -1.59 -12.30
C ASP A 302 -9.07 -0.07 -12.47
N SER A 303 -10.25 0.48 -12.79
CA SER A 303 -10.47 1.93 -12.89
C SER A 303 -10.20 2.62 -11.58
N LYS A 304 -10.72 2.10 -10.46
CA LYS A 304 -10.55 2.69 -9.14
C LYS A 304 -9.10 2.62 -8.69
N ILE A 305 -8.45 1.47 -8.88
CA ILE A 305 -7.02 1.30 -8.56
C ILE A 305 -6.17 2.25 -9.42
N THR A 306 -6.49 2.41 -10.70
CA THR A 306 -5.75 3.30 -11.61
C THR A 306 -5.92 4.77 -11.24
N GLU A 307 -7.13 5.20 -10.88
CA GLU A 307 -7.40 6.56 -10.39
C GLU A 307 -6.55 6.89 -9.16
N ASN A 308 -6.59 6.03 -8.14
CA ASN A 308 -5.78 6.18 -6.93
C ASN A 308 -4.28 6.12 -7.22
N HIS A 309 -3.84 5.19 -8.06
CA HIS A 309 -2.43 5.02 -8.43
C HIS A 309 -1.86 6.31 -9.05
N ARG A 310 -2.60 6.95 -9.97
CA ARG A 310 -2.18 8.22 -10.59
C ARG A 310 -2.03 9.35 -9.58
N ASN A 311 -2.74 9.28 -8.46
CA ASN A 311 -2.70 10.27 -7.39
C ASN A 311 -1.81 9.82 -6.21
N GLY A 312 -0.96 8.80 -6.40
CA GLY A 312 0.01 8.39 -5.40
C GLY A 312 -0.52 7.52 -4.26
N LEU A 313 -1.64 6.81 -4.47
CA LEU A 313 -2.17 5.82 -3.54
C LEU A 313 -2.19 4.43 -4.19
N TYR A 314 -1.28 3.56 -3.73
CA TYR A 314 -0.98 2.30 -4.39
C TYR A 314 -1.59 1.12 -3.64
N TYR A 315 -2.56 0.45 -4.26
CA TYR A 315 -3.20 -0.73 -3.68
C TYR A 315 -2.25 -1.92 -3.56
N THR A 316 -2.28 -2.60 -2.42
CA THR A 316 -1.72 -3.94 -2.19
C THR A 316 -2.62 -4.76 -1.25
N ARG A 317 -2.45 -6.09 -1.24
CA ARG A 317 -3.16 -7.02 -0.35
C ARG A 317 -2.21 -7.60 0.69
N HIS A 318 -2.49 -7.42 1.98
CA HIS A 318 -1.72 -8.04 3.05
C HIS A 318 -2.37 -9.34 3.53
N GLU A 319 -2.01 -10.44 2.88
CA GLU A 319 -2.74 -11.71 3.02
C GLU A 319 -2.57 -12.38 4.40
N SER A 320 -1.47 -12.13 5.12
CA SER A 320 -1.24 -12.72 6.45
C SER A 320 -2.12 -12.12 7.54
N ILE A 321 -2.59 -10.87 7.38
CA ILE A 321 -3.51 -10.22 8.31
C ILE A 321 -4.89 -9.97 7.68
N LYS A 322 -5.11 -10.51 6.47
CA LYS A 322 -6.33 -10.36 5.68
C LYS A 322 -6.78 -8.92 5.44
N ALA A 323 -5.87 -7.95 5.40
CA ALA A 323 -6.19 -6.54 5.18
C ALA A 323 -5.89 -6.08 3.74
N HIS A 324 -6.65 -5.11 3.24
CA HIS A 324 -6.22 -4.29 2.11
C HIS A 324 -5.29 -3.21 2.63
N ALA A 325 -4.23 -2.88 1.89
CA ALA A 325 -3.25 -1.88 2.31
C ALA A 325 -2.99 -0.92 1.14
N LEU A 326 -3.48 0.30 1.24
CA LEU A 326 -3.25 1.35 0.27
C LEU A 326 -2.05 2.20 0.71
N GLN A 327 -0.93 2.06 0.00
CA GLN A 327 0.35 2.69 0.32
C GLN A 327 0.40 4.09 -0.28
N PHE A 328 0.73 5.10 0.51
CA PHE A 328 0.94 6.44 -0.02
C PHE A 328 2.32 6.54 -0.68
N HIS A 329 2.43 7.40 -1.69
CA HIS A 329 3.69 7.77 -2.31
C HIS A 329 4.67 8.30 -1.28
N TYR A 330 5.95 7.90 -1.36
CA TYR A 330 6.93 8.16 -0.31
C TYR A 330 7.52 9.58 -0.28
N GLU A 331 7.31 10.41 -1.32
CA GLU A 331 7.85 11.78 -1.37
C GLU A 331 6.99 12.78 -0.57
N PRO A 332 7.53 13.97 -0.22
CA PRO A 332 6.79 15.00 0.49
C PRO A 332 5.54 15.45 -0.28
N ARG A 333 4.37 15.33 0.34
CA ARG A 333 3.08 15.60 -0.29
C ARG A 333 2.01 15.95 0.75
N VAL A 334 0.99 16.66 0.30
CA VAL A 334 -0.32 16.73 0.96
C VAL A 334 -1.31 15.93 0.14
N PHE A 335 -2.11 15.09 0.79
CA PHE A 335 -3.16 14.30 0.15
C PHE A 335 -4.54 14.75 0.66
N LEU A 336 -5.42 15.13 -0.26
CA LEU A 336 -6.85 15.25 0.01
C LEU A 336 -7.52 13.94 -0.38
N VAL A 337 -8.08 13.25 0.60
CA VAL A 337 -8.67 11.92 0.45
C VAL A 337 -10.15 11.98 0.79
N GLU A 338 -10.97 11.30 0.02
CA GLU A 338 -12.38 11.05 0.32
C GLU A 338 -12.55 9.57 0.67
N ALA A 339 -13.32 9.26 1.71
CA ALA A 339 -13.55 7.89 2.14
C ALA A 339 -15.00 7.66 2.59
N THR A 340 -15.45 6.42 2.48
CA THR A 340 -16.64 5.94 3.18
C THR A 340 -16.31 5.74 4.66
N LYS A 341 -17.32 5.83 5.53
CA LYS A 341 -17.15 5.54 6.96
C LYS A 341 -16.63 4.10 7.17
N VAL A 342 -15.95 3.84 8.29
CA VAL A 342 -15.43 2.49 8.64
C VAL A 342 -16.54 1.42 8.58
N PHE A 343 -17.76 1.82 8.94
CA PHE A 343 -18.98 1.06 8.68
C PHE A 343 -20.21 1.96 8.70
N HIS A 344 -21.33 1.43 8.19
CA HIS A 344 -22.64 2.06 8.27
C HIS A 344 -23.55 1.36 9.29
N HIS A 345 -24.32 2.12 10.05
CA HIS A 345 -25.31 1.65 11.01
C HIS A 345 -26.70 2.13 10.59
N GLY A 346 -27.69 1.22 10.55
CA GLY A 346 -29.06 1.59 10.18
C GLY A 346 -29.27 2.05 8.73
N VAL A 347 -28.24 1.93 7.87
CA VAL A 347 -28.32 2.23 6.44
C VAL A 347 -28.87 1.03 5.68
N VAL A 348 -29.86 1.27 4.81
CA VAL A 348 -30.42 0.21 3.95
C VAL A 348 -29.37 -0.35 3.00
N LYS A 349 -29.34 -1.68 2.83
CA LYS A 349 -28.29 -2.40 2.08
C LYS A 349 -27.91 -1.77 0.72
N PRO A 350 -28.86 -1.36 -0.16
CA PRO A 350 -28.52 -0.76 -1.45
C PRO A 350 -27.84 0.61 -1.39
N LYS A 351 -27.82 1.27 -0.23
CA LYS A 351 -27.05 2.51 0.01
C LYS A 351 -25.75 2.25 0.77
N SER A 352 -25.61 1.07 1.36
CA SER A 352 -24.48 0.74 2.22
C SER A 352 -23.30 0.18 1.43
N HIS A 353 -22.74 0.97 0.52
CA HIS A 353 -21.56 0.61 -0.27
C HIS A 353 -20.29 1.22 0.33
N LEU A 354 -19.30 0.38 0.64
CA LEU A 354 -18.00 0.83 1.18
C LEU A 354 -16.98 0.83 0.05
N THR A 355 -16.59 1.99 -0.46
CA THR A 355 -15.66 2.06 -1.62
C THR A 355 -14.19 2.19 -1.22
N GLY A 356 -13.91 2.38 0.08
CA GLY A 356 -12.57 2.67 0.56
C GLY A 356 -12.08 4.08 0.17
N PRO A 357 -10.83 4.43 0.52
CA PRO A 357 -10.29 5.76 0.30
C PRO A 357 -10.00 6.04 -1.19
N ARG A 358 -10.26 7.28 -1.59
CA ARG A 358 -9.96 7.86 -2.90
C ARG A 358 -9.15 9.13 -2.72
N VAL A 359 -7.98 9.23 -3.36
CA VAL A 359 -7.27 10.51 -3.41
C VAL A 359 -7.93 11.41 -4.45
N LEU A 360 -8.53 12.51 -3.99
CA LEU A 360 -9.13 13.53 -4.85
C LEU A 360 -8.05 14.41 -5.48
N GLU A 361 -7.09 14.83 -4.66
CA GLU A 361 -6.08 15.81 -5.04
C GLU A 361 -4.80 15.61 -4.24
N THR A 362 -3.67 15.95 -4.85
CA THR A 362 -2.37 15.98 -4.19
C THR A 362 -1.72 17.33 -4.38
N PHE A 363 -1.01 17.80 -3.35
CA PHE A 363 -0.26 19.03 -3.40
C PHE A 363 1.23 18.74 -3.23
N HIS A 364 2.05 19.47 -3.96
CA HIS A 364 3.50 19.46 -3.80
C HIS A 364 3.97 20.82 -3.27
N TRP A 365 5.09 20.82 -2.57
CA TRP A 365 5.70 22.05 -2.08
C TRP A 365 6.43 22.76 -3.22
N SER A 366 6.11 24.02 -3.46
CA SER A 366 6.84 24.88 -4.39
C SER A 366 7.79 25.78 -3.62
N SER A 367 9.09 25.48 -3.68
CA SER A 367 10.11 26.28 -3.01
C SER A 367 10.16 27.72 -3.53
N GLU A 368 9.86 27.95 -4.81
CA GLU A 368 9.83 29.29 -5.42
C GLU A 368 8.73 30.18 -4.83
N LYS A 369 7.56 29.58 -4.55
CA LYS A 369 6.39 30.31 -4.05
C LYS A 369 6.18 30.15 -2.55
N ALA A 370 7.00 29.33 -1.89
CA ALA A 370 6.87 28.94 -0.48
C ALA A 370 5.42 28.54 -0.11
N GLN A 371 4.80 27.71 -0.94
CA GLN A 371 3.42 27.26 -0.76
C GLN A 371 3.18 25.85 -1.29
N TRP A 372 2.14 25.20 -0.77
CA TRP A 372 1.59 23.98 -1.35
C TRP A 372 0.74 24.32 -2.57
N ILE A 373 1.02 23.66 -3.69
CA ILE A 373 0.29 23.86 -4.95
C ILE A 373 -0.32 22.56 -5.40
N SER A 374 -1.57 22.62 -5.87
CA SER A 374 -2.24 21.49 -6.52
C SER A 374 -1.38 20.94 -7.65
N SER A 375 -1.20 19.62 -7.68
CA SER A 375 -0.33 18.97 -8.65
C SER A 375 -0.98 18.98 -10.02
N SER A 376 -0.34 19.64 -10.98
CA SER A 376 -0.67 19.51 -12.39
C SER A 376 -0.37 18.09 -12.91
N ALA A 377 -0.75 17.78 -14.15
CA ALA A 377 -0.51 16.45 -14.73
C ALA A 377 0.98 16.03 -14.70
N SER A 378 1.91 16.97 -14.89
CA SER A 378 3.36 16.72 -14.85
C SER A 378 3.94 16.66 -13.44
N GLU A 379 3.21 17.13 -12.43
CA GLU A 379 3.67 17.18 -11.04
C GLU A 379 3.00 16.10 -10.19
N LYS A 380 2.16 15.25 -10.79
CA LYS A 380 1.57 14.10 -10.11
C LYS A 380 2.67 13.18 -9.56
N PRO A 381 2.37 12.43 -8.48
CA PRO A 381 3.30 11.45 -7.93
C PRO A 381 3.86 10.50 -9.00
N VAL A 382 5.19 10.39 -9.07
CA VAL A 382 5.87 9.53 -10.04
C VAL A 382 6.07 8.14 -9.44
N ASP A 383 5.47 7.12 -10.03
CA ASP A 383 5.59 5.74 -9.53
C ASP A 383 6.93 5.06 -9.89
N GLY A 384 7.66 5.63 -10.84
CA GLY A 384 8.98 5.22 -11.34
C GLY A 384 8.98 4.07 -12.34
N PHE A 385 7.82 3.60 -12.81
CA PHE A 385 7.73 2.48 -13.75
C PHE A 385 8.41 2.77 -15.10
N GLU A 386 8.15 3.93 -15.70
CA GLU A 386 8.75 4.33 -16.98
C GLU A 386 10.29 4.43 -16.88
N ALA A 387 10.79 5.04 -15.80
CA ALA A 387 12.23 5.13 -15.53
C ALA A 387 12.86 3.75 -15.33
N LEU A 388 12.16 2.84 -14.65
CA LEU A 388 12.59 1.45 -14.51
C LEU A 388 12.64 0.76 -15.87
N LEU A 389 11.61 0.92 -16.70
CA LEU A 389 11.53 0.29 -18.02
C LEU A 389 12.67 0.75 -18.93
N ALA A 390 12.91 2.07 -19.00
CA ALA A 390 14.02 2.65 -19.76
C ALA A 390 15.39 2.08 -19.32
N ARG A 391 15.59 1.91 -18.01
CA ARG A 391 16.84 1.37 -17.45
C ARG A 391 17.05 -0.11 -17.79
N VAL A 392 16.00 -0.92 -17.85
CA VAL A 392 16.10 -2.38 -18.02
C VAL A 392 15.90 -2.87 -19.45
N ALA A 393 15.40 -2.02 -20.35
CA ALA A 393 15.13 -2.37 -21.75
C ALA A 393 16.38 -2.91 -22.48
N ALA A 394 17.57 -2.37 -22.21
CA ALA A 394 18.86 -2.86 -22.70
C ALA A 394 18.87 -3.18 -24.22
N GLY A 395 18.28 -2.31 -25.04
CA GLY A 395 18.20 -2.46 -26.50
C GLY A 395 17.05 -3.33 -27.02
N VAL A 396 16.24 -3.94 -26.15
CA VAL A 396 15.01 -4.66 -26.53
C VAL A 396 13.83 -3.70 -26.42
N ALA A 397 13.08 -3.53 -27.51
CA ALA A 397 11.88 -2.69 -27.52
C ALA A 397 10.80 -3.27 -26.60
N LEU A 398 10.36 -2.48 -25.63
CA LEU A 398 9.32 -2.82 -24.64
C LEU A 398 8.12 -1.86 -24.69
N ASP A 399 7.93 -1.17 -25.81
CA ASP A 399 6.86 -0.18 -26.06
C ASP A 399 5.46 -0.76 -25.77
N ASP A 400 5.28 -2.08 -25.90
CA ASP A 400 4.02 -2.74 -25.54
C ASP A 400 3.71 -2.60 -24.04
N LEU A 401 4.72 -2.68 -23.16
CA LEU A 401 4.54 -2.50 -21.73
C LEU A 401 4.19 -1.05 -21.40
N GLU A 402 4.74 -0.08 -22.12
CA GLU A 402 4.33 1.33 -22.03
C GLU A 402 2.86 1.49 -22.44
N GLN A 403 2.47 0.92 -23.59
CA GLN A 403 1.07 0.95 -24.06
C GLN A 403 0.11 0.29 -23.06
N ILE A 404 0.49 -0.85 -22.48
CA ILE A 404 -0.32 -1.53 -21.45
C ILE A 404 -0.41 -0.65 -20.20
N TYR A 405 0.68 -0.01 -19.79
CA TYR A 405 0.70 0.89 -18.63
C TYR A 405 -0.22 2.09 -18.82
N GLN A 406 -0.28 2.69 -20.02
CA GLN A 406 -1.21 3.77 -20.35
C GLN A 406 -2.68 3.35 -20.21
N ALA A 407 -3.00 2.08 -20.49
CA ALA A 407 -4.33 1.52 -20.25
C ALA A 407 -4.62 1.29 -18.75
N GLY A 408 -3.58 0.97 -17.97
CA GLY A 408 -3.63 0.92 -16.50
C GLY A 408 -2.53 0.06 -15.89
N PRO A 409 -2.01 0.41 -14.70
CA PRO A 409 -0.87 -0.27 -14.08
C PRO A 409 -1.18 -1.73 -13.72
N VAL A 410 -2.42 -2.07 -13.37
CA VAL A 410 -2.82 -3.44 -13.01
C VAL A 410 -2.66 -4.41 -14.20
N ALA A 411 -2.89 -3.94 -15.42
CA ALA A 411 -2.71 -4.74 -16.63
C ALA A 411 -1.25 -5.14 -16.83
N VAL A 412 -0.31 -4.24 -16.50
CA VAL A 412 1.13 -4.55 -16.52
C VAL A 412 1.45 -5.64 -15.52
N GLU A 413 0.98 -5.52 -14.27
CA GLU A 413 1.22 -6.52 -13.22
C GLU A 413 0.79 -7.93 -13.68
N ARG A 414 -0.38 -8.03 -14.32
CA ARG A 414 -0.94 -9.29 -14.83
C ARG A 414 -0.18 -9.84 -16.03
N VAL A 415 0.16 -9.02 -17.03
CA VAL A 415 0.96 -9.48 -18.19
C VAL A 415 2.32 -10.00 -17.74
N LEU A 416 2.92 -9.32 -16.76
CA LEU A 416 4.20 -9.70 -16.19
C LEU A 416 4.08 -10.98 -15.35
N ALA A 417 2.96 -11.18 -14.65
CA ALA A 417 2.66 -12.43 -13.95
C ALA A 417 2.59 -13.63 -14.89
N ILE A 418 1.84 -13.52 -15.97
CA ILE A 418 1.76 -14.58 -16.99
C ILE A 418 3.14 -14.83 -17.59
N SER A 419 3.86 -13.77 -17.95
CA SER A 419 5.18 -13.86 -18.59
C SER A 419 6.22 -14.57 -17.70
N ALA A 420 6.10 -14.46 -16.37
CA ALA A 420 6.93 -15.16 -15.40
C ALA A 420 6.35 -16.52 -14.95
N GLY A 421 5.16 -16.89 -15.45
CA GLY A 421 4.47 -18.12 -15.07
C GLY A 421 3.82 -18.08 -13.68
N GLU A 422 3.71 -16.91 -13.04
CA GLU A 422 3.17 -16.70 -11.69
C GLU A 422 1.67 -16.41 -11.71
N PHE A 423 0.91 -17.34 -12.28
CA PHE A 423 -0.56 -17.34 -12.27
C PHE A 423 -1.06 -18.75 -11.98
N GLY A 424 -2.32 -18.89 -11.58
CA GLY A 424 -2.82 -20.12 -10.98
C GLY A 424 -4.22 -20.52 -11.43
N PRO A 425 -4.66 -21.74 -11.06
CA PRO A 425 -5.84 -22.38 -11.65
C PRO A 425 -7.18 -21.79 -11.22
N LYS A 426 -7.17 -20.79 -10.33
CA LYS A 426 -8.38 -20.09 -9.94
C LYS A 426 -8.85 -19.23 -11.12
N SER A 427 -10.12 -19.34 -11.48
CA SER A 427 -10.71 -18.58 -12.60
C SER A 427 -10.62 -17.07 -12.44
N ASN A 428 -10.42 -16.59 -11.21
CA ASN A 428 -10.28 -15.18 -10.88
C ASN A 428 -8.86 -14.81 -10.41
N TRP A 429 -7.83 -15.58 -10.78
CA TRP A 429 -6.44 -15.31 -10.36
C TRP A 429 -5.98 -13.88 -10.68
N TYR A 430 -6.57 -13.27 -11.71
CA TYR A 430 -6.26 -11.92 -12.18
C TYR A 430 -6.95 -10.82 -11.36
N ASP A 431 -7.79 -11.15 -10.37
CA ASP A 431 -8.28 -10.16 -9.41
C ASP A 431 -7.07 -9.47 -8.74
N ALA A 432 -7.11 -8.14 -8.58
CA ALA A 432 -5.96 -7.37 -8.10
C ALA A 432 -5.42 -7.87 -6.74
N GLU A 433 -6.28 -8.38 -5.87
CA GLU A 433 -5.89 -8.95 -4.58
C GLU A 433 -5.13 -10.29 -4.67
N ARG A 434 -5.18 -10.95 -5.83
CA ARG A 434 -4.59 -12.28 -6.06
C ARG A 434 -3.32 -12.23 -6.89
N VAL A 435 -3.09 -11.15 -7.64
CA VAL A 435 -1.84 -10.93 -8.37
C VAL A 435 -0.69 -10.83 -7.36
N ASP A 436 0.29 -11.70 -7.48
CA ASP A 436 1.41 -11.87 -6.54
C ASP A 436 2.23 -10.59 -6.32
N SER A 437 2.49 -9.80 -7.36
CA SER A 437 3.19 -8.51 -7.23
C SER A 437 2.40 -7.48 -6.45
N MET A 438 1.08 -7.64 -6.35
CA MET A 438 0.17 -6.80 -5.57
C MET A 438 -0.05 -7.32 -4.15
N GLN A 439 0.60 -8.42 -3.75
CA GLN A 439 0.55 -8.94 -2.38
C GLN A 439 1.74 -8.42 -1.56
N LEU A 440 1.45 -7.98 -0.33
CA LEU A 440 2.49 -7.71 0.67
C LEU A 440 2.93 -9.01 1.32
N CYS A 441 4.24 -9.24 1.30
CA CYS A 441 4.87 -10.31 2.08
C CYS A 441 4.85 -10.01 3.58
N GLN A 442 5.31 -10.95 4.41
CA GLN A 442 5.38 -10.76 5.87
C GLN A 442 6.31 -9.60 6.26
N GLU A 443 7.28 -9.30 5.41
CA GLU A 443 8.20 -8.19 5.57
C GLU A 443 7.54 -6.84 5.26
N GLU A 444 6.32 -6.82 4.71
CA GLU A 444 5.60 -5.62 4.23
C GLU A 444 6.38 -4.88 3.13
N ILE A 445 7.07 -5.62 2.26
CA ILE A 445 7.78 -5.07 1.10
C ILE A 445 6.83 -4.88 -0.07
N VAL A 446 6.82 -3.67 -0.64
CA VAL A 446 6.04 -3.34 -1.83
C VAL A 446 6.77 -3.86 -3.07
N ARG A 447 6.28 -4.98 -3.59
CA ARG A 447 6.84 -5.67 -4.77
C ARG A 447 6.14 -5.35 -6.09
N ARG A 448 5.14 -4.46 -6.06
CA ARG A 448 4.44 -4.02 -7.27
C ARG A 448 5.46 -3.57 -8.31
N VAL A 449 5.34 -4.07 -9.54
CA VAL A 449 6.33 -3.75 -10.59
C VAL A 449 6.19 -2.31 -11.04
N THR A 450 4.95 -1.83 -11.08
CA THR A 450 4.60 -0.45 -11.45
C THR A 450 4.87 0.58 -10.36
N VAL A 451 5.38 0.18 -9.19
CA VAL A 451 5.70 1.10 -8.08
C VAL A 451 7.10 0.82 -7.57
N THR A 452 8.03 1.74 -7.82
CA THR A 452 9.47 1.45 -7.68
C THR A 452 10.13 2.08 -6.46
N GLN A 453 9.36 2.78 -5.63
CA GLN A 453 9.88 3.58 -4.51
C GLN A 453 10.44 2.73 -3.36
N ASP A 454 9.97 1.50 -3.18
CA ASP A 454 10.50 0.60 -2.16
C ASP A 454 11.77 -0.09 -2.67
N PRO A 455 12.97 0.27 -2.17
CA PRO A 455 14.23 -0.24 -2.70
C PRO A 455 14.37 -1.76 -2.51
N GLU A 456 13.78 -2.33 -1.45
CA GLU A 456 13.88 -3.77 -1.15
C GLU A 456 13.08 -4.62 -2.15
N GLY A 457 12.14 -4.03 -2.90
CA GLY A 457 11.42 -4.70 -3.99
C GLY A 457 12.18 -4.74 -5.32
N ALA A 458 13.34 -4.08 -5.45
CA ALA A 458 13.99 -3.84 -6.74
C ALA A 458 14.40 -5.13 -7.48
N SER A 459 14.87 -6.14 -6.75
CA SER A 459 15.23 -7.44 -7.33
C SER A 459 14.02 -8.15 -7.93
N PHE A 460 12.89 -8.19 -7.21
CA PHE A 460 11.64 -8.76 -7.71
C PHE A 460 11.19 -8.09 -9.01
N ARG A 461 11.18 -6.75 -9.05
CA ARG A 461 10.78 -5.99 -10.25
C ARG A 461 11.70 -6.24 -11.44
N SER A 462 13.01 -6.24 -11.19
CA SER A 462 14.02 -6.47 -12.23
C SER A 462 13.90 -7.86 -12.84
N ASN A 463 13.70 -8.90 -12.01
CA ASN A 463 13.44 -10.26 -12.49
C ASN A 463 12.16 -10.34 -13.32
N ARG A 464 11.11 -9.64 -12.89
CA ARG A 464 9.81 -9.65 -13.56
C ARG A 464 9.85 -9.01 -14.95
N ILE A 465 10.45 -7.83 -15.06
CA ILE A 465 10.63 -7.17 -16.37
C ILE A 465 11.65 -7.95 -17.20
N GLY A 466 12.67 -8.53 -16.57
CA GLY A 466 13.63 -9.43 -17.20
C GLY A 466 12.96 -10.59 -17.95
N ALA A 467 11.93 -11.19 -17.37
CA ALA A 467 11.14 -12.23 -18.04
C ALA A 467 10.44 -11.72 -19.29
N ALA A 468 9.73 -10.58 -19.21
CA ALA A 468 9.07 -9.98 -20.37
C ALA A 468 10.08 -9.55 -21.46
N ARG A 469 11.25 -9.05 -21.06
CA ARG A 469 12.35 -8.70 -21.97
C ARG A 469 12.89 -9.92 -22.70
N ALA A 470 13.11 -11.03 -21.99
CA ALA A 470 13.55 -12.28 -22.60
C ALA A 470 12.54 -12.78 -23.65
N LEU A 471 11.24 -12.66 -23.37
CA LEU A 471 10.20 -12.97 -24.35
C LEU A 471 10.21 -12.00 -25.53
N ALA A 472 10.30 -10.69 -25.30
CA ALA A 472 10.32 -9.68 -26.35
C ALA A 472 11.53 -9.84 -27.30
N ALA A 473 12.68 -10.29 -26.80
CA ALA A 473 13.86 -10.57 -27.62
C ALA A 473 13.60 -11.68 -28.67
N LEU A 474 12.67 -12.60 -28.40
CA LEU A 474 12.29 -13.67 -29.35
C LEU A 474 11.59 -13.14 -30.61
N ARG A 475 11.18 -11.86 -30.66
CA ARG A 475 10.59 -11.22 -31.85
C ARG A 475 11.60 -11.03 -32.97
N GLN A 476 12.86 -10.79 -32.61
CA GLN A 476 13.95 -10.51 -33.55
C GLN A 476 14.81 -11.76 -33.80
N ALA A 477 14.66 -12.78 -32.97
CA ALA A 477 15.42 -14.02 -33.08
C ALA A 477 14.79 -14.97 -34.11
N ASN A 478 15.63 -15.71 -34.83
CA ASN A 478 15.24 -16.88 -35.64
C ASN A 478 14.88 -18.08 -34.72
N HIS A 479 14.06 -17.82 -33.70
CA HIS A 479 13.75 -18.79 -32.65
C HIS A 479 12.96 -19.97 -33.24
N PRO A 480 13.34 -21.23 -32.92
CA PRO A 480 12.64 -22.41 -33.40
C PRO A 480 11.34 -22.65 -32.62
N TRP A 481 10.29 -21.92 -33.00
CA TRP A 481 8.96 -22.02 -32.39
C TRP A 481 8.37 -23.45 -32.53
N PRO A 482 7.79 -24.02 -31.45
CA PRO A 482 6.95 -25.22 -31.54
C PRO A 482 5.73 -25.00 -32.44
N GLY A 483 5.19 -26.08 -33.02
CA GLY A 483 4.07 -26.01 -33.97
C GLY A 483 2.82 -25.34 -33.40
N GLU A 484 2.57 -25.54 -32.11
CA GLU A 484 1.49 -24.96 -31.31
C GLU A 484 1.47 -23.42 -31.32
N VAL A 485 2.63 -22.79 -31.52
CA VAL A 485 2.83 -21.34 -31.48
C VAL A 485 3.66 -20.83 -32.66
N GLU A 486 3.79 -21.60 -33.74
CA GLU A 486 4.64 -21.26 -34.89
C GLU A 486 4.27 -19.91 -35.54
N PHE A 487 2.98 -19.54 -35.47
CA PHE A 487 2.49 -18.27 -35.95
C PHE A 487 3.16 -17.04 -35.29
N LEU A 488 3.80 -17.20 -34.12
CA LEU A 488 4.60 -16.15 -33.47
C LEU A 488 5.88 -15.80 -34.24
N ARG A 489 6.35 -16.66 -35.15
CA ARG A 489 7.52 -16.42 -36.01
C ARG A 489 7.39 -15.13 -36.82
N ASN A 490 6.17 -14.76 -37.19
CA ASN A 490 5.87 -13.55 -37.96
C ASN A 490 5.77 -12.28 -37.08
N GLY A 491 6.21 -12.37 -35.82
CA GLY A 491 6.14 -11.29 -34.85
C GLY A 491 4.89 -11.35 -33.97
N PHE A 492 5.03 -10.78 -32.78
CA PHE A 492 3.97 -10.67 -31.77
C PHE A 492 4.24 -9.47 -30.86
N ARG A 493 3.22 -9.07 -30.10
CA ARG A 493 3.34 -8.08 -29.03
C ARG A 493 2.83 -8.63 -27.71
N LEU A 494 3.34 -8.09 -26.61
CA LEU A 494 2.78 -8.35 -25.29
C LEU A 494 1.42 -7.65 -25.17
N ARG A 495 0.44 -8.29 -24.53
CA ARG A 495 -0.89 -7.73 -24.34
C ARG A 495 -1.58 -8.38 -23.15
N TRP A 496 -2.32 -7.58 -22.38
CA TRP A 496 -3.29 -8.08 -21.42
C TRP A 496 -4.73 -7.85 -21.89
N SER A 497 -5.65 -8.74 -21.53
CA SER A 497 -7.09 -8.59 -21.76
C SER A 497 -7.87 -9.32 -20.69
N GLN A 498 -8.90 -8.68 -20.11
CA GLN A 498 -9.81 -9.35 -19.19
C GLN A 498 -10.65 -10.45 -19.87
N ASP A 499 -10.90 -10.32 -21.17
CA ASP A 499 -11.62 -11.35 -21.95
C ASP A 499 -10.79 -12.63 -22.15
N TYR A 500 -9.46 -12.50 -22.08
CA TYR A 500 -8.48 -13.56 -22.34
C TYR A 500 -7.42 -13.55 -21.24
N PRO A 501 -7.81 -13.72 -19.96
CA PRO A 501 -6.95 -13.41 -18.84
C PRO A 501 -5.68 -14.25 -18.81
N ASN A 502 -5.66 -15.44 -19.42
CA ASN A 502 -4.49 -16.32 -19.44
C ASN A 502 -3.56 -16.12 -20.64
N ARG A 503 -3.81 -15.10 -21.48
CA ARG A 503 -3.04 -14.80 -22.69
C ARG A 503 -2.25 -13.51 -22.52
N ASN A 504 -0.95 -13.58 -22.71
CA ASN A 504 -0.05 -12.43 -22.60
C ASN A 504 0.56 -11.98 -23.95
N VAL A 505 0.29 -12.71 -25.03
CA VAL A 505 0.80 -12.36 -26.38
C VAL A 505 -0.30 -12.41 -27.43
N VAL A 506 -0.19 -11.50 -28.40
CA VAL A 506 -0.99 -11.49 -29.63
C VAL A 506 -0.06 -11.40 -30.84
N ALA A 507 -0.22 -12.33 -31.77
CA ALA A 507 0.54 -12.37 -33.03
C ALA A 507 0.05 -11.32 -34.03
N THR A 508 0.83 -11.06 -35.06
CA THR A 508 0.48 -10.11 -36.14
C THR A 508 -0.82 -10.47 -36.87
N ASN A 509 -1.18 -11.76 -36.93
CA ASN A 509 -2.43 -12.26 -37.49
C ASN A 509 -3.61 -12.26 -36.50
N GLY A 510 -3.44 -11.74 -35.28
CA GLY A 510 -4.47 -11.64 -34.25
C GLY A 510 -4.67 -12.90 -33.40
N MET A 511 -3.88 -13.96 -33.60
CA MET A 511 -3.93 -15.18 -32.78
C MET A 511 -3.36 -14.92 -31.38
N LEU A 512 -3.97 -15.56 -30.37
CA LEU A 512 -3.59 -15.44 -28.96
C LEU A 512 -2.76 -16.65 -28.52
N ALA A 513 -1.79 -16.41 -27.63
CA ALA A 513 -1.02 -17.46 -26.97
C ALA A 513 -0.63 -17.07 -25.54
N THR A 514 -0.17 -18.08 -24.80
CA THR A 514 0.47 -17.93 -23.49
C THR A 514 1.95 -18.23 -23.65
N LEU A 515 2.80 -17.25 -23.37
CA LEU A 515 4.24 -17.36 -23.49
C LEU A 515 4.89 -17.08 -22.13
N ILE A 516 5.71 -18.01 -21.64
CA ILE A 516 6.30 -17.96 -20.30
C ILE A 516 7.81 -18.07 -20.39
N TYR A 517 8.53 -17.20 -19.69
CA TYR A 517 9.97 -17.34 -19.47
C TYR A 517 10.25 -17.93 -18.10
N ALA A 518 10.73 -19.17 -18.06
CA ALA A 518 11.05 -19.89 -16.83
C ALA A 518 12.43 -19.55 -16.25
N GLY A 519 13.24 -18.74 -16.93
CA GLY A 519 14.60 -18.45 -16.52
C GLY A 519 15.58 -19.58 -16.84
N GLN A 520 16.74 -19.52 -16.18
CA GLN A 520 17.72 -20.60 -16.19
C GLN A 520 17.31 -21.64 -15.15
N VAL A 521 17.02 -22.86 -15.59
CA VAL A 521 16.51 -23.92 -14.72
C VAL A 521 17.44 -25.13 -14.80
N GLY A 522 18.17 -25.41 -13.72
CA GLY A 522 19.07 -26.56 -13.63
C GLY A 522 18.37 -27.90 -13.30
N ASP A 523 17.15 -27.85 -12.74
CA ASP A 523 16.36 -29.04 -12.39
C ASP A 523 15.12 -29.15 -13.31
N PRO A 524 15.07 -30.13 -14.22
CA PRO A 524 13.93 -30.36 -15.11
C PRO A 524 12.59 -30.54 -14.39
N ALA A 525 12.58 -31.01 -13.13
CA ALA A 525 11.35 -31.18 -12.37
C ALA A 525 10.65 -29.85 -12.05
N ILE A 526 11.39 -28.73 -12.02
CA ILE A 526 10.83 -27.39 -11.86
C ILE A 526 10.02 -27.02 -13.12
N LEU A 527 10.56 -27.27 -14.32
CA LEU A 527 9.87 -27.01 -15.58
C LEU A 527 8.63 -27.89 -15.75
N GLU A 528 8.71 -29.16 -15.32
CA GLU A 528 7.56 -30.08 -15.37
C GLU A 528 6.42 -29.61 -14.45
N ARG A 529 6.74 -29.19 -13.22
CA ARG A 529 5.75 -28.62 -12.29
C ARG A 529 5.13 -27.34 -12.83
N LEU A 530 5.92 -26.48 -13.47
CA LEU A 530 5.44 -25.25 -14.10
C LEU A 530 4.48 -25.57 -15.26
N ASP A 531 4.87 -26.47 -16.18
CA ASP A 531 4.03 -26.91 -17.29
C ASP A 531 2.70 -27.50 -16.78
N GLN A 532 2.75 -28.37 -15.77
CA GLN A 532 1.54 -28.96 -15.17
C GLN A 532 0.62 -27.88 -14.57
N ARG A 533 1.17 -26.95 -13.78
CA ARG A 533 0.41 -25.86 -13.15
C ARG A 533 -0.27 -24.96 -14.19
N VAL A 534 0.46 -24.58 -15.23
CA VAL A 534 -0.05 -23.69 -16.28
C VAL A 534 -1.11 -24.40 -17.11
N ARG A 535 -0.89 -25.65 -17.52
CA ARG A 535 -1.90 -26.42 -18.25
C ARG A 535 -3.16 -26.64 -17.44
N GLN A 536 -3.03 -26.96 -16.14
CA GLN A 536 -4.19 -27.03 -15.24
C GLN A 536 -4.97 -25.71 -15.20
N THR A 537 -4.27 -24.58 -15.20
CA THR A 537 -4.89 -23.26 -15.23
C THR A 537 -5.63 -22.98 -16.54
N LEU A 538 -5.04 -23.34 -17.67
CA LEU A 538 -5.65 -23.18 -18.98
C LEU A 538 -6.84 -24.13 -19.22
N ILE A 539 -6.86 -25.30 -18.56
CA ILE A 539 -7.96 -26.28 -18.66
C ILE A 539 -9.11 -25.94 -17.69
N GLY A 540 -8.79 -25.47 -16.48
CA GLY A 540 -9.76 -25.24 -15.41
C GLY A 540 -10.56 -23.94 -15.53
N THR A 541 -10.38 -23.18 -16.60
CA THR A 541 -11.00 -21.85 -16.81
C THR A 541 -12.02 -21.86 -17.94
N VAL A 542 -12.83 -20.79 -18.04
CA VAL A 542 -13.78 -20.63 -19.14
C VAL A 542 -13.01 -20.67 -20.46
N PRO A 543 -13.43 -21.47 -21.46
CA PRO A 543 -12.75 -21.56 -22.75
C PRO A 543 -12.48 -20.18 -23.34
N GLU A 544 -11.23 -19.92 -23.74
CA GLU A 544 -10.81 -18.67 -24.38
C GLU A 544 -10.64 -18.92 -25.89
N PRO A 545 -11.12 -18.01 -26.76
CA PRO A 545 -10.98 -18.16 -28.20
C PRO A 545 -9.54 -17.98 -28.65
N ASP A 546 -9.31 -18.53 -29.81
CA ASP A 546 -8.03 -18.65 -30.48
C ASP A 546 -7.49 -17.33 -31.05
N ARG A 547 -8.37 -16.36 -31.25
CA ARG A 547 -8.07 -15.05 -31.84
C ARG A 547 -8.89 -13.99 -31.14
N VAL A 548 -8.49 -12.74 -31.30
CA VAL A 548 -9.32 -11.60 -30.89
C VAL A 548 -10.62 -11.61 -31.71
N LEU A 549 -11.74 -11.77 -31.02
CA LEU A 549 -13.08 -11.74 -31.61
C LEU A 549 -13.73 -10.37 -31.42
N ASN A 550 -14.63 -9.99 -32.35
CA ASN A 550 -15.53 -8.87 -32.12
C ASN A 550 -16.65 -9.24 -31.12
N LYS A 551 -17.46 -8.26 -30.69
CA LYS A 551 -18.48 -8.47 -29.64
C LYS A 551 -19.52 -9.55 -29.98
N ASP A 552 -19.91 -9.70 -31.24
CA ASP A 552 -20.95 -10.66 -31.65
C ASP A 552 -20.37 -12.06 -31.82
N GLU A 553 -19.18 -12.16 -32.43
CA GLU A 553 -18.40 -13.40 -32.51
C GLU A 553 -18.10 -13.96 -31.11
N PHE A 554 -17.77 -13.08 -30.15
CA PHE A 554 -17.49 -13.48 -28.76
C PHE A 554 -18.73 -14.05 -28.05
N ARG A 555 -19.92 -13.47 -28.28
CA ARG A 555 -21.19 -14.02 -27.75
C ARG A 555 -21.50 -15.39 -28.32
N GLU A 556 -21.23 -15.61 -29.60
CA GLU A 556 -21.47 -16.89 -30.27
C GLU A 556 -20.45 -17.95 -29.86
N TYR A 557 -19.18 -17.56 -29.69
CA TYR A 557 -18.11 -18.41 -29.18
C TYR A 557 -18.43 -18.98 -27.78
N ARG A 558 -18.89 -18.13 -26.85
CA ARG A 558 -19.30 -18.54 -25.49
C ARG A 558 -20.40 -19.60 -25.47
N LYS A 559 -21.19 -19.74 -26.54
CA LYS A 559 -22.27 -20.74 -26.62
C LYS A 559 -21.83 -22.11 -27.12
N ARG A 560 -20.65 -22.24 -27.73
CA ARG A 560 -20.32 -23.40 -28.59
C ARG A 560 -19.08 -24.21 -28.21
N HIS A 561 -18.18 -23.72 -27.35
CA HIS A 561 -16.82 -24.30 -27.27
C HIS A 561 -16.42 -24.77 -25.87
N TYR A 562 -15.72 -25.91 -25.84
CA TYR A 562 -14.76 -26.36 -24.82
C TYR A 562 -13.40 -26.49 -25.54
N SER A 563 -12.43 -25.59 -25.31
CA SER A 563 -11.11 -25.66 -25.99
C SER A 563 -10.02 -26.23 -25.08
N LYS A 564 -9.09 -26.99 -25.70
CA LYS A 564 -7.90 -27.57 -25.06
C LYS A 564 -6.78 -26.52 -24.99
N ALA A 565 -5.87 -26.68 -24.03
CA ALA A 565 -4.71 -25.81 -23.78
C ALA A 565 -3.61 -25.89 -24.87
N GLU A 566 -3.96 -25.65 -26.14
CA GLU A 566 -3.08 -25.96 -27.28
C GLU A 566 -2.07 -24.85 -27.62
N ARG A 567 -2.13 -23.67 -27.00
CA ARG A 567 -1.29 -22.50 -27.37
C ARG A 567 -0.48 -21.95 -26.21
N LEU A 568 0.32 -22.83 -25.63
CA LEU A 568 1.25 -22.56 -24.55
C LEU A 568 2.66 -22.83 -25.04
N CYS A 569 3.57 -21.88 -24.79
CA CYS A 569 5.00 -22.10 -24.95
C CYS A 569 5.73 -21.63 -23.68
N ILE A 570 6.48 -22.55 -23.08
CA ILE A 570 7.40 -22.23 -21.98
C ILE A 570 8.80 -22.23 -22.59
N VAL A 571 9.53 -21.14 -22.39
CA VAL A 571 10.92 -21.01 -22.81
C VAL A 571 11.83 -20.90 -21.58
N CYS A 572 13.02 -21.48 -21.68
CA CYS A 572 14.03 -21.44 -20.61
C CYS A 572 15.42 -21.20 -21.21
N HIS A 573 16.37 -20.81 -20.37
CA HIS A 573 17.76 -20.61 -20.77
C HIS A 573 18.56 -21.91 -20.55
N ASP A 574 19.20 -22.43 -21.60
CA ASP A 574 19.97 -23.69 -21.54
C ASP A 574 21.48 -23.49 -21.32
N GLY A 575 21.94 -22.25 -21.32
CA GLY A 575 23.33 -21.87 -21.05
C GLY A 575 23.87 -20.89 -22.09
N SER A 576 23.56 -21.10 -23.38
CA SER A 576 23.89 -20.15 -24.45
C SER A 576 22.66 -19.50 -25.06
N ASP A 577 21.52 -20.18 -25.08
CA ASP A 577 20.33 -19.73 -25.82
C ASP A 577 19.02 -19.90 -25.02
N ILE A 578 17.99 -19.22 -25.52
CA ILE A 578 16.60 -19.41 -25.06
C ILE A 578 15.95 -20.48 -25.92
N VAL A 579 15.56 -21.59 -25.30
CA VAL A 579 14.97 -22.76 -25.97
C VAL A 579 13.56 -23.04 -25.47
N ALA A 580 12.72 -23.61 -26.32
CA ALA A 580 11.37 -24.05 -25.94
C ALA A 580 11.43 -25.36 -25.14
N TYR A 581 10.81 -25.37 -23.97
CA TYR A 581 10.65 -26.57 -23.16
C TYR A 581 9.64 -27.52 -23.78
N ARG A 582 10.00 -28.80 -23.91
CA ARG A 582 9.13 -29.87 -24.39
C ARG A 582 8.89 -30.88 -23.27
N SER A 583 7.66 -30.94 -22.77
CA SER A 583 7.27 -31.88 -21.72
C SER A 583 7.36 -33.33 -22.22
N PRO A 584 8.08 -34.23 -21.53
CA PRO A 584 8.19 -35.64 -21.93
C PRO A 584 6.87 -36.41 -21.87
N LYS A 585 5.90 -35.94 -21.07
CA LYS A 585 4.63 -36.66 -20.80
C LYS A 585 3.49 -36.31 -21.75
N PHE A 586 3.67 -35.32 -22.62
CA PHE A 586 2.64 -34.87 -23.58
C PHE A 586 3.08 -34.99 -25.05
N SER A 587 4.24 -35.60 -25.33
CA SER A 587 4.78 -35.84 -26.67
C SER A 587 4.12 -37.01 -27.42
N SER A 588 2.85 -37.35 -27.14
CA SER A 588 2.10 -38.37 -27.89
C SER A 588 0.61 -38.39 -27.56
N PHE A 589 -0.20 -37.65 -28.33
CA PHE A 589 -1.59 -38.05 -28.62
C PHE A 589 -1.98 -37.90 -30.09
N THR A 590 -1.06 -37.47 -30.97
CA THR A 590 -1.36 -37.19 -32.39
C THR A 590 -0.44 -37.88 -33.41
N SER A 591 0.37 -38.86 -33.02
CA SER A 591 1.08 -39.72 -33.98
C SER A 591 0.52 -41.13 -33.94
N PRO A 592 -0.08 -41.65 -35.05
CA PRO A 592 -0.28 -43.08 -35.18
C PRO A 592 1.09 -43.75 -35.14
N ALA A 593 1.23 -44.78 -34.30
CA ALA A 593 2.45 -45.58 -34.26
C ALA A 593 2.75 -46.14 -35.66
N GLY A 594 3.90 -45.78 -36.20
CA GLY A 594 4.45 -46.32 -37.44
C GLY A 594 5.74 -45.57 -37.75
N ILE A 595 6.88 -46.18 -38.05
CA ILE A 595 7.22 -47.55 -38.41
C ILE A 595 8.65 -47.74 -37.86
N SER A 596 8.88 -48.82 -37.11
CA SER A 596 10.23 -49.24 -36.72
C SER A 596 10.96 -49.78 -37.97
N PRO A 597 12.18 -49.31 -38.30
CA PRO A 597 12.99 -49.99 -39.30
C PRO A 597 13.51 -51.29 -38.69
N VAL A 598 12.86 -52.38 -39.07
CA VAL A 598 13.37 -53.75 -38.90
C VAL A 598 14.45 -53.95 -39.95
N ASP A 599 15.71 -53.99 -39.53
CA ASP A 599 16.77 -54.57 -40.35
C ASP A 599 16.62 -56.09 -40.34
N ILE A 600 16.33 -56.61 -41.53
CA ILE A 600 16.20 -58.03 -41.85
C ILE A 600 17.60 -58.57 -42.13
N ALA A 601 18.04 -59.55 -41.33
CA ALA A 601 19.03 -60.53 -41.75
C ALA A 601 18.64 -61.92 -41.19
N ILE A 602 18.50 -62.90 -42.10
CA ILE A 602 18.13 -64.31 -41.90
C ILE A 602 19.28 -65.14 -42.55
N PRO A 603 19.60 -66.42 -42.22
CA PRO A 603 19.98 -67.02 -40.93
C PRO A 603 21.09 -68.14 -40.99
N ALA A 604 21.47 -68.62 -39.79
CA ALA A 604 21.84 -70.02 -39.40
C ALA A 604 23.26 -70.59 -39.72
N PRO A 605 23.73 -71.72 -39.11
CA PRO A 605 23.11 -72.59 -38.08
C PRO A 605 24.03 -73.18 -36.95
N ARG A 606 23.36 -73.61 -35.85
CA ARG A 606 23.51 -74.86 -35.03
C ARG A 606 24.70 -75.14 -34.07
N ARG A 607 24.28 -75.53 -32.85
CA ARG A 607 24.72 -76.58 -31.87
C ARG A 607 24.91 -75.95 -30.48
N SER A 608 24.47 -76.49 -29.33
CA SER A 608 23.85 -77.75 -28.91
C SER A 608 23.38 -77.60 -27.45
N ILE A 609 22.21 -78.14 -27.12
CA ILE A 609 21.71 -78.51 -25.76
C ILE A 609 22.53 -79.76 -25.31
N PRO A 610 22.87 -80.06 -24.03
CA PRO A 610 21.95 -80.21 -22.86
C PRO A 610 22.59 -79.77 -21.50
N ASP A 611 22.05 -79.85 -20.28
CA ASP A 611 20.82 -80.33 -19.62
C ASP A 611 20.90 -79.85 -18.13
N VAL A 612 19.86 -80.13 -17.34
CA VAL A 612 19.86 -80.37 -15.87
C VAL A 612 19.42 -79.22 -14.93
N GLU A 613 18.16 -79.37 -14.45
CA GLU A 613 17.65 -79.41 -13.04
C GLU A 613 18.15 -78.39 -11.99
N ARG A 614 17.43 -77.95 -10.94
CA ARG A 614 16.09 -78.15 -10.34
C ARG A 614 16.03 -77.15 -9.14
N LYS A 615 14.84 -76.60 -8.88
CA LYS A 615 14.23 -76.27 -7.56
C LYS A 615 15.12 -75.69 -6.44
N LEU A 616 14.89 -74.42 -6.07
CA LEU A 616 14.01 -73.99 -4.95
C LEU A 616 13.78 -72.49 -5.02
#